data_AF-A0A7X9FWF0-F1
#
_entry.id   AF-A0A7X9FWF0-F1
#
_cell.length_a   1.000
_cell.length_b   1.000
_cell.length_c   1.000
_cell.angle_alpha   90.00
_cell.angle_beta   90.00
_cell.angle_gamma   90.00
#
_symmetry.space_group_name_H-M   'P 1'
#
loop_
_entity.id
_entity.type
_entity.pdbx_description
1 polymer ?
#
loop_
_entity_poly.entity_id
_entity_poly.type
_entity_poly.pdbx_seq_one_letter_code
_entity_poly.pdbx_strand_id
1 'polypeptide(L)'
;MDINSEEEKKPVSIIQEIETQLESYLRRQHEEIEKKLEQRIQEERELARQQLTQIEEEVKQELQALEEYGQLWEQFEEERNQILQKIRGYLNKIVERQQKIEELAKETSEDIRVINGLQDRLEEIRNQSMEKSGLLKRQLEEKFGLKAELVEKASAPAEDIDLTPEIEKLQKVKELLTFEQEIKGGTITPASQIENERPEAKSGDEPQAEIELKAPGQAEAQTETRAEAEPESGSWREPSLEEKLAEEIKKGLAEKMNNKKTAEGGKTAGQEAGESNTDRQELLTFYHQEPANGSGWIGYYQKNDHCVVEIQEILNRIKKTVEEAKKAYYKLNLVSSVKEQFFLKRELIAEQEGLKKYLQKVLWLAEKKRFTFPLLAQDFLNQAVMEDLVDLLRTQNWGAPEDLNHFEQKTMAIISGFDDRINPPSVYYSILKKELEI
;
A
#
# COMPACT_ATOMS: atom_id res chain seq x y z
N MET A 1 33.10 72.80 97.24
CA MET A 1 33.21 73.59 96.01
C MET A 1 33.46 72.57 94.91
N ASP A 2 32.59 72.25 93.97
CA ASP A 2 31.22 72.66 93.61
C ASP A 2 30.57 71.41 93.00
N ILE A 3 29.49 70.90 93.60
CA ILE A 3 28.11 70.90 93.08
C ILE A 3 27.99 70.31 91.66
N ASN A 4 27.53 69.05 91.64
CA ASN A 4 26.87 68.38 90.52
C ASN A 4 25.91 69.33 89.80
N SER A 5 26.15 69.55 88.51
CA SER A 5 25.13 69.99 87.57
C SER A 5 24.51 68.75 86.90
N GLU A 6 23.69 68.02 87.65
CA GLU A 6 22.67 67.15 87.04
C GLU A 6 21.59 68.09 86.50
N GLU A 7 21.71 68.47 85.23
CA GLU A 7 20.59 69.07 84.51
C GLU A 7 19.52 68.00 84.36
N GLU A 8 18.43 68.14 85.12
CA GLU A 8 17.18 67.41 84.90
C GLU A 8 16.73 67.65 83.45
N LYS A 9 17.11 66.74 82.54
CA LYS A 9 16.59 66.70 81.18
C LYS A 9 15.06 66.63 81.31
N LYS A 10 14.39 67.70 80.87
CA LYS A 10 12.93 67.77 80.86
C LYS A 10 12.37 66.50 80.19
N PRO A 11 11.28 65.90 80.69
CA PRO A 11 10.71 64.68 80.12
C PRO A 11 10.41 64.78 78.61
N VAL A 12 10.16 66.00 78.11
CA VAL A 12 9.97 66.31 76.69
C VAL A 12 11.24 66.04 75.85
N SER A 13 12.44 66.28 76.36
CA SER A 13 13.69 66.01 75.64
C SER A 13 14.02 64.53 75.57
N ILE A 14 13.64 63.74 76.58
CA ILE A 14 13.80 62.29 76.58
C ILE A 14 12.85 61.64 75.56
N ILE A 15 11.62 62.14 75.47
CA ILE A 15 10.64 61.65 74.47
C ILE A 15 11.13 61.96 73.04
N GLN A 16 11.65 63.16 72.78
CA GLN A 16 12.22 63.51 71.46
C GLN A 16 13.45 62.65 71.11
N GLU A 17 14.29 62.31 72.09
CA GLU A 17 15.43 61.42 71.90
C GLU A 17 14.97 59.97 71.58
N ILE A 18 13.87 59.51 72.19
CA ILE A 18 13.24 58.22 71.87
C ILE A 18 12.55 58.23 70.50
N GLU A 19 11.85 59.31 70.14
CA GLU A 19 11.22 59.48 68.83
C GLU A 19 12.26 59.46 67.71
N THR A 20 13.37 60.17 67.86
CA THR A 20 14.46 60.15 66.87
C THR A 20 15.15 58.79 66.79
N GLN A 21 15.29 58.06 67.90
CA GLN A 21 15.80 56.69 67.88
C GLN A 21 14.84 55.75 67.15
N LEU A 22 13.53 55.84 67.38
CA LEU A 22 12.51 55.06 66.67
C LEU A 22 12.46 55.39 65.18
N GLU A 23 12.54 56.67 64.80
CA GLU A 23 12.64 57.08 63.40
C GLU A 23 13.91 56.52 62.75
N SER A 24 15.05 56.55 63.44
CA SER A 24 16.29 55.98 62.93
C SER A 24 16.22 54.45 62.79
N TYR A 25 15.51 53.77 63.69
CA TYR A 25 15.28 52.33 63.62
C TYR A 25 14.36 51.97 62.44
N LEU A 26 13.25 52.71 62.25
CA LEU A 26 12.36 52.52 61.11
C LEU A 26 13.09 52.77 59.80
N ARG A 27 13.89 53.84 59.69
CA ARG A 27 14.70 54.10 58.48
C ARG A 27 15.67 52.95 58.19
N ARG A 28 16.39 52.46 59.20
CA ARG A 28 17.28 51.29 59.01
C ARG A 28 16.52 50.04 58.59
N GLN A 29 15.36 49.76 59.19
CA GLN A 29 14.53 48.62 58.80
C GLN A 29 13.99 48.77 57.37
N HIS A 30 13.56 49.98 56.98
CA HIS A 30 13.16 50.29 55.60
C HIS A 30 14.31 50.09 54.63
N GLU A 31 15.51 50.62 54.92
CA GLU A 31 16.70 50.45 54.08
C GLU A 31 17.14 48.97 53.98
N GLU A 32 17.04 48.19 55.06
CA GLU A 32 17.32 46.75 55.04
C GLU A 32 16.31 45.97 54.20
N ILE A 33 15.03 46.34 54.27
CA ILE A 33 13.96 45.74 53.44
C ILE A 33 14.15 46.12 51.97
N GLU A 34 14.43 47.39 51.68
CA GLU A 34 14.70 47.87 50.31
C GLU A 34 15.90 47.16 49.70
N LYS A 35 17.02 47.04 50.42
CA LYS A 35 18.19 46.30 49.93
C LYS A 35 17.89 44.82 49.66
N LYS A 36 17.09 44.16 50.52
CA LYS A 36 16.68 42.76 50.29
C LYS A 36 15.78 42.61 49.06
N LEU A 37 14.89 43.57 48.82
CA LEU A 37 14.04 43.59 47.62
C LEU A 37 14.87 43.83 46.37
N GLU A 38 15.81 44.79 46.39
CA GLU A 38 16.73 45.04 45.28
C GLU A 38 17.59 43.80 44.96
N GLN A 39 18.12 43.11 45.98
CA GLN A 39 18.86 41.87 45.80
C GLN A 39 18.01 40.78 45.15
N ARG A 40 16.78 40.54 45.63
CA ARG A 40 15.88 39.56 45.02
C ARG A 40 15.52 39.90 43.57
N ILE A 41 15.23 41.17 43.29
CA ILE A 41 14.96 41.64 41.92
C ILE A 41 16.18 41.40 41.03
N GLN A 42 17.39 41.63 41.55
CA GLN A 42 18.62 41.41 40.80
C GLN A 42 18.88 39.92 40.53
N GLU A 43 18.70 39.06 41.53
CA GLU A 43 18.80 37.60 41.39
C GLU A 43 17.78 37.06 40.38
N GLU A 44 16.52 37.48 40.49
CA GLU A 44 15.47 37.10 39.53
C GLU A 44 15.77 37.59 38.11
N ARG A 45 16.32 38.80 37.95
CA ARG A 45 16.75 39.34 36.65
C ARG A 45 17.92 38.54 36.06
N GLU A 46 18.87 38.13 36.89
CA GLU A 46 20.02 37.32 36.44
C GLU A 46 19.59 35.92 36.03
N LEU A 47 18.69 35.28 36.79
CA LEU A 47 18.10 33.99 36.42
C LEU A 47 17.31 34.10 35.11
N ALA A 48 16.49 35.14 34.94
CA ALA A 48 15.75 35.36 33.70
C ALA A 48 16.69 35.59 32.51
N ARG A 49 17.80 36.32 32.71
CA ARG A 49 18.83 36.50 31.67
C ARG A 49 19.51 35.19 31.30
N GLN A 50 19.85 34.35 32.28
CA GLN A 50 20.44 33.03 32.02
C GLN A 50 19.49 32.12 31.25
N GLN A 51 18.21 32.11 31.60
CA GLN A 51 17.18 31.38 30.86
C GLN A 51 17.04 31.89 29.43
N LEU A 52 17.04 33.22 29.22
CA LEU A 52 17.01 33.81 27.88
C LEU A 52 18.23 33.40 27.05
N THR A 53 19.44 33.46 27.62
CA THR A 53 20.65 33.05 26.90
C THR A 53 20.64 31.57 26.56
N GLN A 54 20.11 30.71 27.45
CA GLN A 54 19.96 29.29 27.17
C GLN A 54 19.00 29.04 26.01
N ILE A 55 17.83 29.69 26.00
CA ILE A 55 16.86 29.59 24.90
C ILE A 55 17.47 30.11 23.59
N GLU A 56 18.22 31.22 23.63
CA GLU A 56 18.90 31.74 22.43
C GLU A 56 19.96 30.79 21.88
N GLU A 57 20.67 30.06 22.74
CA GLU A 57 21.63 29.03 22.34
C GLU A 57 20.93 27.80 21.75
N GLU A 58 19.85 27.32 22.37
CA GLU A 58 19.02 26.23 21.87
C GLU A 58 18.43 26.56 20.48
N VAL A 59 17.88 27.76 20.31
CA VAL A 59 17.35 28.22 19.01
C VAL A 59 18.45 28.29 17.94
N LYS A 60 19.67 28.73 18.30
CA LYS A 60 20.79 28.73 17.36
C LYS A 60 21.18 27.32 16.92
N GLN A 61 21.17 26.37 17.85
CA GLN A 61 21.44 24.96 17.53
C GLN A 61 20.37 24.38 16.61
N GLU A 62 19.08 24.67 16.86
CA GLU A 62 17.99 24.23 15.99
C GLU A 62 18.07 24.85 14.59
N LEU A 63 18.44 26.12 14.48
CA LEU A 63 18.64 26.78 13.19
C LEU A 63 19.81 26.15 12.41
N GLN A 64 20.90 25.80 13.08
CA GLN A 64 22.02 25.09 12.46
C GLN A 64 21.61 23.69 12.00
N ALA A 65 20.89 22.94 12.83
CA ALA A 65 20.36 21.63 12.45
C ALA A 65 19.40 21.73 11.25
N LEU A 66 18.60 22.80 11.17
CA LEU A 66 17.71 23.04 10.02
C LEU A 66 18.50 23.38 8.75
N GLU A 67 19.59 24.13 8.86
CA GLU A 67 20.48 24.42 7.73
C GLU A 67 21.18 23.15 7.23
N GLU A 68 21.69 22.31 8.14
CA GLU A 68 22.26 21.00 7.82
C GLU A 68 21.24 20.08 7.13
N TYR A 69 20.00 20.06 7.63
CA TYR A 69 18.90 19.35 6.99
C TYR A 69 18.61 19.89 5.57
N GLY A 70 18.61 21.22 5.40
CA GLY A 70 18.45 21.85 4.09
C GLY A 70 19.53 21.43 3.09
N GLN A 71 20.80 21.41 3.52
CA GLN A 71 21.92 20.95 2.68
C GLN A 71 21.81 19.46 2.31
N LEU A 72 21.39 18.63 3.26
CA LEU A 72 21.14 17.21 3.01
C LEU A 72 20.03 17.00 1.97
N TRP A 73 18.97 17.81 2.02
CA TRP A 73 17.91 17.78 1.02
C TRP A 73 18.39 18.17 -0.37
N GLU A 74 19.22 19.20 -0.47
CA GLU A 74 19.81 19.63 -1.75
C GLU A 74 20.65 18.49 -2.36
N GLN A 75 21.46 17.81 -1.55
CA GLN A 75 22.24 16.64 -1.99
C GLN A 75 21.32 15.50 -2.49
N PHE A 76 20.26 15.18 -1.76
CA PHE A 76 19.30 14.16 -2.21
C PHE A 76 18.58 14.57 -3.51
N GLU A 77 18.28 15.85 -3.68
CA GLU A 77 17.66 16.36 -4.90
C GLU A 77 18.62 16.29 -6.10
N GLU A 78 19.90 16.59 -5.89
CA GLU A 78 20.96 16.39 -6.88
C GLU A 78 21.11 14.91 -7.27
N GLU A 79 21.20 14.00 -6.30
CA GLU A 79 21.29 12.55 -6.55
C GLU A 79 20.07 12.04 -7.33
N ARG A 80 18.87 12.46 -6.92
CA ARG A 80 17.63 12.15 -7.64
C ARG A 80 17.69 12.63 -9.09
N ASN A 81 18.15 13.85 -9.32
CA ASN A 81 18.28 14.41 -10.66
C ASN A 81 19.33 13.66 -11.51
N GLN A 82 20.45 13.24 -10.92
CA GLN A 82 21.45 12.40 -11.59
C GLN A 82 20.88 11.03 -11.98
N ILE A 83 20.11 10.39 -11.10
CA ILE A 83 19.44 9.11 -11.39
C ILE A 83 18.43 9.30 -12.53
N LEU A 84 17.61 10.36 -12.49
CA LEU A 84 16.67 10.66 -13.56
C LEU A 84 17.36 10.90 -14.91
N GLN A 85 18.51 11.58 -14.92
CA GLN A 85 19.31 11.75 -16.13
C GLN A 85 19.85 10.42 -16.65
N LYS A 86 20.36 9.55 -15.77
CA LYS A 86 20.81 8.19 -16.15
C LYS A 86 19.67 7.38 -16.76
N ILE A 87 18.48 7.40 -16.15
CA ILE A 87 17.28 6.72 -16.66
C ILE A 87 16.93 7.25 -18.06
N ARG A 88 16.88 8.57 -18.25
CA ARG A 88 16.62 9.16 -19.58
C ARG A 88 17.67 8.74 -20.61
N GLY A 89 18.95 8.68 -20.21
CA GLY A 89 20.03 8.20 -21.08
C GLY A 89 19.86 6.74 -21.51
N TYR A 90 19.45 5.87 -20.59
CA TYR A 90 19.15 4.47 -20.92
C TYR A 90 17.90 4.34 -21.82
N LEU A 91 16.86 5.12 -21.57
CA LEU A 91 15.66 5.14 -22.41
C LEU A 91 16.00 5.58 -23.84
N ASN A 92 16.80 6.63 -24.02
CA ASN A 92 17.24 7.07 -25.34
C ASN A 92 18.04 5.98 -26.07
N LYS A 93 18.96 5.30 -25.38
CA LYS A 93 19.70 4.16 -25.96
C LYS A 93 18.78 3.00 -26.36
N ILE A 94 17.70 2.77 -25.63
CA ILE A 94 16.70 1.74 -25.99
C ILE A 94 15.96 2.16 -27.26
N VAL A 95 15.56 3.43 -27.37
CA VAL A 95 14.90 3.96 -28.58
C VAL A 95 15.83 3.86 -29.81
N GLU A 96 17.10 4.22 -29.68
CA GLU A 96 18.10 4.08 -30.75
C GLU A 96 18.25 2.60 -31.20
N ARG A 97 18.32 1.67 -30.22
CA ARG A 97 18.37 0.24 -30.53
C ARG A 97 17.10 -0.25 -31.23
N GLN A 98 15.93 0.24 -30.82
CA GLN A 98 14.66 -0.10 -31.44
C GLN A 98 14.60 0.37 -32.89
N GLN A 99 15.05 1.59 -33.19
CA GLN A 99 15.13 2.12 -34.56
C GLN A 99 16.02 1.24 -35.43
N LYS A 100 17.19 0.84 -34.92
CA LYS A 100 18.09 -0.05 -35.64
C LYS A 100 17.48 -1.44 -35.91
N ILE A 101 16.72 -1.98 -34.97
CA ILE A 101 15.98 -3.24 -35.18
C ILE A 101 14.91 -3.07 -36.26
N GLU A 102 14.21 -1.93 -36.29
CA GLU A 102 13.22 -1.63 -37.31
C GLU A 102 13.85 -1.51 -38.71
N GLU A 103 15.01 -0.87 -38.83
CA GLU A 103 15.77 -0.79 -40.08
C GLU A 103 16.17 -2.19 -40.57
N LEU A 104 16.75 -3.01 -39.71
CA LEU A 104 17.14 -4.39 -40.05
C LEU A 104 15.92 -5.25 -40.42
N ALA A 105 14.78 -5.06 -39.76
CA ALA A 105 13.55 -5.76 -40.09
C ALA A 105 13.00 -5.33 -41.47
N LYS A 106 13.14 -4.05 -41.85
CA LYS A 106 12.80 -3.57 -43.18
C LYS A 106 13.68 -4.20 -44.25
N GLU A 107 15.00 -4.21 -44.05
CA GLU A 107 15.96 -4.88 -44.97
C GLU A 107 15.60 -6.36 -45.13
N THR A 108 15.35 -7.06 -44.01
CA THR A 108 14.95 -8.49 -44.04
C THR A 108 13.63 -8.70 -44.79
N SER A 109 12.67 -7.77 -44.67
CA SER A 109 11.39 -7.86 -45.39
C SER A 109 11.55 -7.66 -46.90
N GLU A 110 12.50 -6.81 -47.31
CA GLU A 110 12.85 -6.60 -48.71
C GLU A 110 13.51 -7.85 -49.31
N ASP A 111 14.43 -8.47 -48.58
CA ASP A 111 15.06 -9.73 -48.98
C ASP A 111 14.05 -10.86 -49.18
N ILE A 112 13.09 -11.02 -48.25
CA ILE A 112 11.99 -11.99 -48.39
C ILE A 112 11.17 -11.71 -49.66
N ARG A 113 10.92 -10.43 -49.98
CA ARG A 113 10.18 -10.06 -51.19
C ARG A 113 10.94 -10.44 -52.46
N VAL A 114 12.25 -10.28 -52.47
CA VAL A 114 13.11 -10.72 -53.58
C VAL A 114 13.08 -12.24 -53.70
N ILE A 115 13.17 -12.99 -52.60
CA ILE A 115 13.10 -14.45 -52.58
C ILE A 115 11.76 -14.94 -53.16
N ASN A 116 10.64 -14.36 -52.73
CA ASN A 116 9.32 -14.72 -53.26
C ASN A 116 9.23 -14.45 -54.77
N GLY A 117 9.75 -13.31 -55.25
CA GLY A 117 9.80 -13.02 -56.68
C GLY A 117 10.67 -14.00 -57.48
N LEU A 118 11.73 -14.55 -56.87
CA LEU A 118 12.53 -15.63 -57.46
C LEU A 118 11.79 -16.98 -57.46
N GLN A 119 11.01 -17.28 -56.42
CA GLN A 119 10.13 -18.46 -56.39
C GLN A 119 9.07 -18.40 -57.49
N ASP A 120 8.38 -17.28 -57.65
CA ASP A 120 7.38 -17.07 -58.71
C ASP A 120 8.00 -17.31 -60.10
N ARG A 121 9.22 -16.81 -60.32
CA ARG A 121 9.97 -17.01 -61.56
C ARG A 121 10.33 -18.49 -61.79
N LEU A 122 10.66 -19.21 -60.72
CA LEU A 122 10.98 -20.63 -60.79
C LEU A 122 9.73 -21.47 -61.11
N GLU A 123 8.58 -21.11 -60.55
CA GLU A 123 7.28 -21.68 -60.89
C GLU A 123 6.91 -21.40 -62.36
N GLU A 124 7.15 -20.19 -62.86
CA GLU A 124 6.90 -19.86 -64.26
C GLU A 124 7.75 -20.74 -65.19
N ILE A 125 9.04 -20.92 -64.90
CA ILE A 125 9.92 -21.80 -65.66
C ILE A 125 9.42 -23.26 -65.60
N ARG A 126 8.98 -23.73 -64.43
CA ARG A 126 8.41 -25.07 -64.25
C ARG A 126 7.15 -25.25 -65.11
N ASN A 127 6.25 -24.27 -65.11
CA ASN A 127 5.03 -24.28 -65.92
C ASN A 127 5.35 -24.27 -67.42
N GLN A 128 6.27 -23.40 -67.86
CA GLN A 128 6.73 -23.37 -69.26
C GLN A 128 7.38 -24.71 -69.68
N SER A 129 8.11 -25.36 -68.79
CA SER A 129 8.69 -26.69 -69.03
C SER A 129 7.60 -27.76 -69.15
N MET A 130 6.60 -27.75 -68.25
CA MET A 130 5.46 -28.66 -68.30
C MET A 130 4.60 -28.45 -69.56
N GLU A 131 4.37 -27.20 -69.98
CA GLU A 131 3.65 -26.89 -71.21
C GLU A 131 4.40 -27.37 -72.45
N LYS A 132 5.70 -27.11 -72.55
CA LYS A 132 6.53 -27.60 -73.66
C LYS A 132 6.58 -29.13 -73.71
N SER A 133 6.73 -29.78 -72.56
CA SER A 133 6.63 -31.23 -72.40
C SER A 133 5.27 -31.76 -72.88
N GLY A 134 4.18 -31.13 -72.44
CA GLY A 134 2.81 -31.50 -72.83
C GLY A 134 2.55 -31.30 -74.32
N LEU A 135 3.06 -30.22 -74.93
CA LEU A 135 2.98 -29.97 -76.37
C LEU A 135 3.77 -31.02 -77.16
N LEU A 136 4.99 -31.34 -76.73
CA LEU A 136 5.80 -32.41 -77.33
C LEU A 136 5.09 -33.77 -77.22
N LYS A 137 4.48 -34.08 -76.08
CA LYS A 137 3.69 -35.30 -75.88
C LYS A 137 2.50 -35.36 -76.84
N ARG A 138 1.71 -34.28 -76.95
CA ARG A 138 0.59 -34.20 -77.91
C ARG A 138 1.04 -34.33 -79.36
N GLN A 139 2.14 -33.67 -79.74
CA GLN A 139 2.69 -33.76 -81.09
C GLN A 139 3.21 -35.17 -81.43
N LEU A 140 3.79 -35.88 -80.47
CA LEU A 140 4.20 -37.28 -80.62
C LEU A 140 2.98 -38.20 -80.74
N GLU A 141 1.95 -37.98 -79.94
CA GLU A 141 0.68 -38.72 -79.99
C GLU A 141 -0.04 -38.53 -81.33
N GLU A 142 -0.14 -37.28 -81.82
CA GLU A 142 -0.80 -36.95 -83.09
C GLU A 142 -0.04 -37.45 -84.33
N LYS A 143 1.30 -37.33 -84.34
CA LYS A 143 2.10 -37.70 -85.52
C LYS A 143 2.41 -39.19 -85.62
N PHE A 144 2.50 -39.89 -84.49
CA PHE A 144 2.96 -41.27 -84.47
C PHE A 144 1.99 -42.27 -83.84
N GLY A 145 0.85 -41.82 -83.28
CA GLY A 145 -0.12 -42.71 -82.61
C GLY A 145 0.44 -43.44 -81.39
N LEU A 146 1.64 -43.07 -80.96
CA LEU A 146 2.34 -43.64 -79.82
C LEU A 146 2.00 -42.78 -78.61
N LYS A 147 1.22 -43.33 -77.67
CA LYS A 147 1.19 -42.86 -76.29
C LYS A 147 2.61 -42.99 -75.75
N ALA A 148 3.39 -41.93 -75.87
CA ALA A 148 4.74 -41.88 -75.34
C ALA A 148 4.64 -41.79 -73.81
N GLU A 149 4.62 -42.95 -73.15
CA GLU A 149 5.09 -43.11 -71.78
C GLU A 149 6.61 -42.90 -71.81
N LEU A 150 7.03 -41.64 -71.69
CA LEU A 150 8.42 -41.34 -71.41
C LEU A 150 8.57 -41.31 -69.90
N VAL A 151 9.23 -42.38 -69.41
CA VAL A 151 9.87 -42.53 -68.11
C VAL A 151 10.26 -41.17 -67.56
N GLU A 152 9.70 -40.83 -66.40
CA GLU A 152 10.22 -39.79 -65.50
C GLU A 152 11.71 -40.10 -65.30
N LYS A 153 12.56 -39.45 -66.08
CA LYS A 153 13.98 -39.45 -65.80
C LYS A 153 14.10 -38.65 -64.52
N ALA A 154 14.25 -39.36 -63.41
CA ALA A 154 14.50 -38.80 -62.08
C ALA A 154 15.52 -37.67 -62.23
N SER A 155 15.05 -36.43 -62.19
CA SER A 155 15.95 -35.32 -61.89
C SER A 155 16.48 -35.66 -60.51
N ALA A 156 17.80 -35.79 -60.38
CA ALA A 156 18.45 -35.82 -59.08
C ALA A 156 17.79 -34.74 -58.21
N PRO A 157 17.42 -35.07 -56.96
CA PRO A 157 16.63 -34.16 -56.15
C PRO A 157 17.41 -32.85 -56.10
N ALA A 158 16.82 -31.78 -56.63
CA ALA A 158 17.19 -30.46 -56.16
C ALA A 158 17.07 -30.57 -54.64
N GLU A 159 18.11 -30.19 -53.91
CA GLU A 159 17.96 -29.97 -52.47
C GLU A 159 16.87 -28.89 -52.36
N ASP A 160 15.64 -29.35 -52.15
CA ASP A 160 14.53 -28.53 -51.71
C ASP A 160 14.98 -28.01 -50.34
N ILE A 161 15.67 -26.87 -50.35
CA ILE A 161 15.96 -26.14 -49.12
C ILE A 161 14.60 -25.68 -48.63
N ASP A 162 14.05 -26.47 -47.72
CA ASP A 162 12.79 -26.18 -47.05
C ASP A 162 13.01 -24.98 -46.13
N LEU A 163 12.81 -23.79 -46.68
CA LEU A 163 12.89 -22.50 -45.97
C LEU A 163 11.63 -22.24 -45.13
N THR A 164 10.60 -23.09 -45.23
CA THR A 164 9.35 -22.98 -44.46
C THR A 164 9.58 -22.85 -42.94
N PRO A 165 10.44 -23.66 -42.29
CA PRO A 165 10.78 -23.48 -40.87
C PRO A 165 11.50 -22.16 -40.55
N GLU A 166 12.20 -21.56 -41.52
CA GLU A 166 12.93 -20.30 -41.33
C GLU A 166 11.98 -19.10 -41.53
N ILE A 167 11.05 -19.22 -42.48
CA ILE A 167 9.95 -18.27 -42.69
C ILE A 167 9.01 -18.25 -41.48
N GLU A 168 8.65 -19.40 -40.90
CA GLU A 168 7.84 -19.47 -39.67
C GLU A 168 8.53 -18.81 -38.48
N LYS A 169 9.85 -19.03 -38.32
CA LYS A 169 10.63 -18.36 -37.27
C LYS A 169 10.66 -16.85 -37.46
N LEU A 170 10.81 -16.38 -38.70
CA LEU A 170 10.80 -14.94 -39.02
C LEU A 170 9.41 -14.32 -38.90
N GLN A 171 8.34 -15.04 -39.24
CA GLN A 171 6.96 -14.61 -38.98
C GLN A 171 6.70 -14.49 -37.49
N LYS A 172 7.19 -15.44 -36.68
CA LYS A 172 7.07 -15.37 -35.22
C LYS A 172 7.87 -14.22 -34.61
N VAL A 173 9.05 -13.90 -35.15
CA VAL A 173 9.83 -12.71 -34.74
C VAL A 173 9.12 -11.43 -35.18
N LYS A 174 8.54 -11.39 -36.39
CA LYS A 174 7.73 -10.26 -36.86
C LYS A 174 6.51 -10.07 -35.95
N GLU A 175 5.79 -11.13 -35.60
CA GLU A 175 4.66 -11.08 -34.66
C GLU A 175 5.09 -10.55 -33.30
N LEU A 176 6.19 -11.04 -32.74
CA LEU A 176 6.71 -10.53 -31.45
C LEU A 176 7.12 -9.06 -31.53
N LEU A 177 7.70 -8.61 -32.65
CA LEU A 177 8.05 -7.22 -32.88
C LEU A 177 6.82 -6.33 -33.12
N THR A 178 5.78 -6.83 -33.80
CA THR A 178 4.51 -6.11 -33.97
C THR A 178 3.71 -6.08 -32.68
N PHE A 179 3.69 -7.15 -31.89
CA PHE A 179 3.11 -7.15 -30.55
C PHE A 179 3.88 -6.19 -29.62
N GLU A 180 5.21 -6.15 -29.68
CA GLU A 180 5.98 -5.16 -28.93
C GLU A 180 5.79 -3.72 -29.45
N GLN A 181 5.60 -3.51 -30.75
CA GLN A 181 5.25 -2.21 -31.34
C GLN A 181 3.80 -1.79 -31.04
N GLU A 182 2.86 -2.72 -30.91
CA GLU A 182 1.49 -2.43 -30.46
C GLU A 182 1.46 -2.15 -28.96
N ILE A 183 2.30 -2.81 -28.18
CA ILE A 183 2.49 -2.55 -26.74
C ILE A 183 3.24 -1.22 -26.49
N LYS A 184 4.14 -0.78 -27.38
CA LYS A 184 4.94 0.46 -27.23
C LYS A 184 4.45 1.66 -28.06
N GLY A 185 3.65 1.43 -29.11
CA GLY A 185 2.97 2.43 -29.94
C GLY A 185 1.58 2.82 -29.43
N GLY A 186 1.05 2.05 -28.48
CA GLY A 186 -0.12 2.41 -27.71
C GLY A 186 0.18 3.53 -26.71
N THR A 187 0.06 4.77 -27.17
CA THR A 187 -0.24 5.88 -26.27
C THR A 187 -1.56 5.55 -25.57
N ILE A 188 -1.44 5.13 -24.32
CA ILE A 188 -2.39 5.30 -23.21
C ILE A 188 -3.82 5.74 -23.64
N THR A 189 -4.77 4.81 -23.41
CA THR A 189 -6.26 4.90 -23.32
C THR A 189 -7.14 4.81 -24.57
N PRO A 190 -8.38 4.29 -24.43
CA PRO A 190 -8.80 3.10 -23.70
C PRO A 190 -9.80 2.22 -24.48
N ALA A 191 -9.82 0.93 -24.16
CA ALA A 191 -10.80 0.00 -24.71
C ALA A 191 -12.23 0.34 -24.23
N SER A 192 -13.13 0.51 -25.18
CA SER A 192 -14.57 0.36 -25.04
C SER A 192 -15.07 -0.43 -26.24
N GLN A 193 -15.76 -1.53 -25.93
CA GLN A 193 -16.74 -2.27 -26.72
C GLN A 193 -16.16 -3.32 -27.71
N ILE A 194 -16.29 -4.63 -27.40
CA ILE A 194 -17.47 -5.52 -27.61
C ILE A 194 -17.56 -5.83 -29.12
N GLU A 195 -17.47 -7.05 -29.66
CA GLU A 195 -17.92 -8.37 -29.19
C GLU A 195 -17.43 -9.51 -30.14
N ASN A 196 -17.51 -10.76 -29.63
CA ASN A 196 -17.70 -12.05 -30.34
C ASN A 196 -16.56 -12.55 -31.27
N GLU A 197 -16.02 -13.76 -31.09
CA GLU A 197 -16.75 -15.04 -31.16
C GLU A 197 -16.37 -16.03 -30.04
N ARG A 198 -17.39 -16.71 -29.52
CA ARG A 198 -17.30 -17.96 -28.76
C ARG A 198 -17.80 -19.10 -29.67
N PRO A 199 -17.19 -20.30 -29.68
CA PRO A 199 -17.69 -21.41 -30.46
C PRO A 199 -18.89 -22.09 -29.78
N GLU A 200 -19.68 -22.73 -30.65
CA GLU A 200 -20.96 -23.40 -30.47
C GLU A 200 -21.06 -24.40 -29.30
N ALA A 201 -22.22 -24.40 -28.63
CA ALA A 201 -22.94 -25.62 -28.24
C ALA A 201 -24.44 -25.30 -27.99
N LYS A 202 -25.30 -26.24 -28.41
CA LYS A 202 -26.73 -26.13 -28.72
C LYS A 202 -27.70 -26.04 -27.51
N SER A 203 -28.89 -25.53 -27.84
CA SER A 203 -30.25 -25.75 -27.28
C SER A 203 -30.53 -25.22 -25.86
N GLY A 204 -31.63 -24.55 -25.55
CA GLY A 204 -32.86 -24.20 -26.29
C GLY A 204 -33.78 -23.39 -25.34
N ASP A 205 -34.82 -22.80 -25.93
CA ASP A 205 -35.97 -22.10 -25.33
C ASP A 205 -35.75 -20.77 -24.56
N GLU A 206 -35.95 -19.69 -25.31
CA GLU A 206 -36.64 -18.46 -24.87
C GLU A 206 -38.13 -18.77 -24.62
N PRO A 207 -38.85 -18.05 -23.73
CA PRO A 207 -39.23 -16.69 -24.07
C PRO A 207 -39.13 -15.63 -22.97
N GLN A 208 -38.82 -14.45 -23.49
CA GLN A 208 -39.03 -13.09 -23.01
C GLN A 208 -40.27 -12.88 -22.12
N ALA A 209 -40.14 -12.01 -21.10
CA ALA A 209 -41.15 -11.01 -20.76
C ALA A 209 -40.54 -9.89 -19.90
N GLU A 210 -40.50 -8.70 -20.50
CA GLU A 210 -40.93 -7.40 -19.96
C GLU A 210 -40.42 -6.88 -18.60
N ILE A 211 -39.72 -5.75 -18.73
CA ILE A 211 -39.47 -4.72 -17.72
C ILE A 211 -40.79 -3.99 -17.41
N GLU A 212 -41.23 -3.99 -16.15
CA GLU A 212 -42.08 -2.92 -15.63
C GLU A 212 -41.51 -2.34 -14.33
N LEU A 213 -41.00 -1.11 -14.47
CA LEU A 213 -40.77 -0.17 -13.38
C LEU A 213 -42.10 0.44 -12.94
N LYS A 214 -42.46 0.30 -11.66
CA LYS A 214 -43.21 1.31 -10.89
C LYS A 214 -43.12 1.06 -9.39
N ALA A 215 -42.41 1.94 -8.70
CA ALA A 215 -42.77 2.40 -7.35
C ALA A 215 -43.59 3.71 -7.52
N PRO A 216 -44.19 4.34 -6.48
CA PRO A 216 -44.14 4.03 -5.04
C PRO A 216 -45.49 4.16 -4.29
N GLY A 217 -45.52 3.77 -3.00
CA GLY A 217 -46.30 4.52 -2.01
C GLY A 217 -47.10 3.74 -0.96
N GLN A 218 -46.67 3.93 0.29
CA GLN A 218 -47.45 3.99 1.55
C GLN A 218 -47.87 2.70 2.27
N ALA A 219 -47.10 2.45 3.35
CA ALA A 219 -47.54 2.40 4.75
C ALA A 219 -48.90 1.76 5.08
N GLU A 220 -48.85 0.68 5.85
CA GLU A 220 -49.69 0.51 7.04
C GLU A 220 -49.01 -0.44 8.04
N ALA A 221 -49.19 -0.10 9.31
CA ALA A 221 -48.60 -0.73 10.47
C ALA A 221 -49.52 -1.82 11.06
N GLN A 222 -48.97 -2.54 12.04
CA GLN A 222 -49.64 -3.47 12.98
C GLN A 222 -49.77 -4.90 12.40
N THR A 223 -49.41 -5.98 13.09
CA THR A 223 -49.63 -6.25 14.52
C THR A 223 -48.71 -7.38 14.98
N GLU A 224 -48.34 -7.34 16.25
CA GLU A 224 -47.67 -8.41 17.00
C GLU A 224 -48.46 -9.73 16.99
N THR A 225 -47.74 -10.85 17.00
CA THR A 225 -48.22 -12.04 17.70
C THR A 225 -47.03 -12.80 18.28
N ARG A 226 -46.99 -12.84 19.61
CA ARG A 226 -46.11 -13.60 20.48
C ARG A 226 -46.83 -14.88 20.92
N ALA A 227 -46.05 -15.92 21.19
CA ALA A 227 -46.31 -17.16 21.96
C ALA A 227 -46.03 -18.41 21.07
N GLU A 228 -45.33 -19.46 21.49
CA GLU A 228 -44.78 -19.88 22.79
C GLU A 228 -43.89 -21.12 22.56
N ALA A 229 -42.96 -21.35 23.51
CA ALA A 229 -42.51 -22.64 24.08
C ALA A 229 -41.94 -23.74 23.12
N GLU A 230 -40.85 -24.47 23.38
CA GLU A 230 -40.04 -24.78 24.57
C GLU A 230 -38.83 -25.66 24.11
N PRO A 231 -37.98 -26.27 24.97
CA PRO A 231 -36.52 -26.29 24.79
C PRO A 231 -35.94 -27.71 24.61
N GLU A 232 -34.62 -27.78 24.82
CA GLU A 232 -33.74 -28.96 24.99
C GLU A 232 -32.96 -29.44 23.76
N SER A 233 -31.64 -29.26 23.83
CA SER A 233 -30.75 -30.40 24.08
C SER A 233 -29.34 -29.87 24.36
N GLY A 234 -28.95 -29.91 25.63
CA GLY A 234 -27.59 -29.65 26.07
C GLY A 234 -26.63 -30.69 25.51
N SER A 235 -25.72 -30.24 24.64
CA SER A 235 -24.48 -30.95 24.36
C SER A 235 -23.43 -30.45 25.34
N TRP A 236 -23.16 -31.23 26.38
CA TRP A 236 -21.93 -31.08 27.18
C TRP A 236 -20.74 -31.31 26.25
N ARG A 237 -20.18 -30.25 25.68
CA ARG A 237 -18.77 -30.26 25.25
C ARG A 237 -17.95 -29.87 26.47
N GLU A 238 -17.03 -30.74 26.85
CA GLU A 238 -15.94 -30.32 27.73
C GLU A 238 -15.23 -29.12 27.08
N PRO A 239 -15.00 -28.02 27.81
CA PRO A 239 -14.35 -26.85 27.25
C PRO A 239 -12.93 -27.22 26.80
N SER A 240 -12.61 -26.84 25.57
CA SER A 240 -11.31 -27.06 24.94
C SER A 240 -10.20 -26.46 25.81
N LEU A 241 -8.99 -27.04 25.77
CA LEU A 241 -7.81 -26.45 26.43
C LEU A 241 -7.56 -25.00 25.97
N GLU A 242 -7.96 -24.65 24.74
CA GLU A 242 -7.91 -23.31 24.18
C GLU A 242 -8.93 -22.36 24.83
N GLU A 243 -10.14 -22.83 25.13
CA GLU A 243 -11.16 -22.03 25.84
C GLU A 243 -10.75 -21.80 27.31
N LYS A 244 -10.15 -22.80 27.95
CA LYS A 244 -9.61 -22.66 29.31
C LYS A 244 -8.42 -21.68 29.34
N LEU A 245 -7.54 -21.72 28.34
CA LEU A 245 -6.45 -20.75 28.21
C LEU A 245 -6.99 -19.34 27.93
N ALA A 246 -8.00 -19.21 27.08
CA ALA A 246 -8.63 -17.95 26.75
C ALA A 246 -9.32 -17.32 27.98
N GLU A 247 -10.01 -18.13 28.80
CA GLU A 247 -10.59 -17.66 30.06
C GLU A 247 -9.52 -17.30 31.10
N GLU A 248 -8.42 -18.04 31.18
CA GLU A 248 -7.32 -17.77 32.12
C GLU A 248 -6.54 -16.50 31.73
N ILE A 249 -6.35 -16.25 30.43
CA ILE A 249 -5.78 -15.00 29.91
C ILE A 249 -6.74 -13.83 30.12
N LYS A 250 -8.04 -14.02 29.89
CA LYS A 250 -9.07 -13.00 30.11
C LYS A 250 -9.20 -12.64 31.59
N LYS A 251 -9.07 -13.62 32.48
CA LYS A 251 -9.01 -13.42 33.93
C LYS A 251 -7.72 -12.72 34.36
N GLY A 252 -6.58 -13.08 33.77
CA GLY A 252 -5.30 -12.40 34.00
C GLY A 252 -5.27 -10.95 33.51
N LEU A 253 -5.95 -10.63 32.41
CA LEU A 253 -6.14 -9.26 31.91
C LEU A 253 -7.08 -8.45 32.81
N ALA A 254 -8.17 -9.05 33.28
CA ALA A 254 -9.10 -8.40 34.21
C ALA A 254 -8.45 -8.13 35.58
N GLU A 255 -7.65 -9.08 36.11
CA GLU A 255 -6.90 -8.91 37.36
C GLU A 255 -5.79 -7.85 37.23
N LYS A 256 -5.08 -7.80 36.09
CA LYS A 256 -4.09 -6.73 35.81
C LYS A 256 -4.73 -5.35 35.65
N MET A 257 -5.91 -5.27 35.02
CA MET A 257 -6.67 -4.02 34.89
C MET A 257 -7.23 -3.55 36.24
N ASN A 258 -7.62 -4.47 37.13
CA ASN A 258 -8.12 -4.13 38.45
C ASN A 258 -6.98 -3.72 39.41
N ASN A 259 -5.82 -4.38 39.35
CA ASN A 259 -4.63 -4.00 40.12
C ASN A 259 -4.05 -2.64 39.69
N LYS A 260 -4.21 -2.24 38.42
CA LYS A 260 -3.73 -0.94 37.91
C LYS A 260 -4.62 0.25 38.33
N LYS A 261 -5.87 0.01 38.75
CA LYS A 261 -6.77 1.06 39.29
C LYS A 261 -6.58 1.33 40.79
N THR A 262 -5.90 0.44 41.52
CA THR A 262 -5.60 0.60 42.96
C THR A 262 -4.17 1.02 43.28
N ALA A 263 -3.32 1.23 42.27
CA ALA A 263 -1.90 1.58 42.43
C ALA A 263 -1.53 2.93 41.79
N GLU A 264 -2.34 3.97 42.00
CA GLU A 264 -1.83 5.35 41.92
C GLU A 264 -1.16 5.70 43.25
N GLY A 265 0.12 5.33 43.36
CA GLY A 265 0.94 5.65 44.53
C GLY A 265 2.21 4.83 44.61
N GLY A 266 3.24 5.19 43.84
CA GLY A 266 4.61 4.78 44.11
C GLY A 266 5.36 4.12 42.96
N LYS A 267 6.25 4.89 42.33
CA LYS A 267 7.50 4.53 41.62
C LYS A 267 7.71 3.05 41.25
N THR A 268 7.53 2.72 39.98
CA THR A 268 8.34 1.76 39.18
C THR A 268 8.07 2.00 37.69
N ALA A 269 8.63 3.07 37.12
CA ALA A 269 8.52 3.38 35.67
C ALA A 269 9.73 2.92 34.84
N GLY A 270 10.66 2.14 35.43
CA GLY A 270 11.97 1.85 34.82
C GLY A 270 12.17 0.47 34.21
N GLN A 271 11.26 -0.50 34.43
CA GLN A 271 11.48 -1.90 34.01
C GLN A 271 10.61 -2.36 32.81
N GLU A 272 9.38 -1.88 32.67
CA GLU A 272 8.48 -2.33 31.57
C GLU A 272 8.82 -1.70 30.20
N ALA A 273 9.45 -0.53 30.18
CA ALA A 273 9.84 0.13 28.92
C ALA A 273 11.05 -0.56 28.24
N GLY A 274 11.93 -1.20 29.02
CA GLY A 274 13.13 -1.88 28.52
C GLY A 274 12.84 -3.21 27.80
N GLU A 275 11.91 -4.00 28.33
CA GLU A 275 11.46 -5.27 27.71
C GLU A 275 10.70 -5.02 26.40
N SER A 276 9.89 -3.96 26.34
CA SER A 276 9.09 -3.66 25.13
C SER A 276 9.89 -3.32 23.87
N ASN A 277 11.07 -2.71 24.04
CA ASN A 277 11.92 -2.32 22.92
C ASN A 277 12.85 -3.47 22.49
N THR A 278 13.20 -4.36 23.42
CA THR A 278 13.95 -5.59 23.15
C THR A 278 13.09 -6.61 22.41
N ASP A 279 11.82 -6.80 22.83
CA ASP A 279 10.88 -7.69 22.13
C ASP A 279 10.66 -7.30 20.66
N ARG A 280 10.55 -6.01 20.37
CA ARG A 280 10.42 -5.51 18.99
C ARG A 280 11.68 -5.77 18.15
N GLN A 281 12.86 -5.56 18.73
CA GLN A 281 14.14 -5.82 18.05
C GLN A 281 14.37 -7.29 17.76
N GLU A 282 13.94 -8.18 18.66
CA GLU A 282 14.02 -9.62 18.45
C GLU A 282 13.02 -10.11 17.39
N LEU A 283 11.79 -9.57 17.36
CA LEU A 283 10.80 -9.90 16.32
C LEU A 283 11.25 -9.52 14.91
N LEU A 284 12.00 -8.43 14.76
CA LEU A 284 12.59 -8.02 13.47
C LEU A 284 13.50 -9.09 12.86
N THR A 285 14.09 -9.98 13.67
CA THR A 285 14.92 -11.09 13.15
C THR A 285 14.11 -12.20 12.50
N PHE A 286 12.82 -12.29 12.83
CA PHE A 286 11.87 -13.27 12.29
C PHE A 286 10.96 -12.68 11.21
N TYR A 287 11.17 -11.42 10.84
CA TYR A 287 10.31 -10.72 9.89
C TYR A 287 10.71 -11.04 8.44
N HIS A 288 9.71 -11.40 7.64
CA HIS A 288 9.84 -11.74 6.23
C HIS A 288 8.73 -11.07 5.40
N GLN A 289 8.95 -11.02 4.09
CA GLN A 289 8.00 -10.44 3.14
C GLN A 289 7.71 -11.42 2.01
N GLU A 290 6.43 -11.58 1.65
CA GLU A 290 6.00 -12.32 0.46
C GLU A 290 5.40 -11.34 -0.57
N PRO A 291 5.77 -11.45 -1.86
CA PRO A 291 5.18 -10.60 -2.89
C PRO A 291 3.69 -10.91 -3.09
N ALA A 292 2.88 -9.86 -3.16
CA ALA A 292 1.44 -9.94 -3.40
C ALA A 292 1.09 -9.87 -4.90
N ASN A 293 1.75 -10.66 -5.76
CA ASN A 293 1.46 -10.75 -7.20
C ASN A 293 1.30 -9.37 -7.90
N GLY A 294 2.20 -8.42 -7.62
CA GLY A 294 2.18 -7.07 -8.20
C GLY A 294 1.28 -6.06 -7.47
N SER A 295 0.62 -6.43 -6.39
CA SER A 295 -0.21 -5.54 -5.55
C SER A 295 0.47 -5.05 -4.26
N GLY A 296 1.75 -5.39 -4.07
CA GLY A 296 2.59 -4.96 -2.94
C GLY A 296 3.37 -6.10 -2.30
N TRP A 297 3.74 -5.93 -1.03
CA TRP A 297 4.41 -6.91 -0.18
C TRP A 297 3.52 -7.22 1.03
N ILE A 298 3.54 -8.47 1.48
CA ILE A 298 2.85 -8.93 2.69
C ILE A 298 3.92 -9.27 3.72
N GLY A 299 4.03 -8.47 4.78
CA GLY A 299 4.86 -8.76 5.93
C GLY A 299 4.28 -9.88 6.79
N TYR A 300 5.15 -10.74 7.31
CA TYR A 300 4.82 -11.78 8.27
C TYR A 300 6.03 -12.09 9.14
N TYR A 301 5.77 -12.64 10.32
CA TYR A 301 6.79 -13.20 11.18
C TYR A 301 6.79 -14.72 11.06
N GLN A 302 7.98 -15.31 10.93
CA GLN A 302 8.14 -16.75 10.85
C GLN A 302 9.14 -17.24 11.89
N LYS A 303 8.71 -18.22 12.68
CA LYS A 303 9.60 -19.01 13.53
C LYS A 303 9.25 -20.48 13.35
N ASN A 304 10.24 -21.28 12.96
CA ASN A 304 10.03 -22.66 12.53
C ASN A 304 9.01 -22.78 11.37
N ASP A 305 7.92 -23.52 11.58
CA ASP A 305 6.82 -23.75 10.63
C ASP A 305 5.57 -22.88 10.92
N HIS A 306 5.64 -21.98 11.90
CA HIS A 306 4.54 -21.10 12.26
C HIS A 306 4.74 -19.71 11.65
N CYS A 307 3.76 -19.25 10.87
CA CYS A 307 3.76 -17.95 10.22
C CYS A 307 2.61 -17.10 10.76
N VAL A 308 2.92 -15.91 11.28
CA VAL A 308 1.95 -14.94 11.80
C VAL A 308 1.99 -13.70 10.93
N VAL A 309 0.83 -13.28 10.39
CA VAL A 309 0.74 -12.14 9.46
C VAL A 309 0.90 -10.81 10.22
N GLU A 310 1.64 -9.85 9.65
CA GLU A 310 1.72 -8.50 10.21
C GLU A 310 0.46 -7.68 9.84
N ILE A 311 -0.40 -7.48 10.85
CA ILE A 311 -1.69 -6.80 10.67
C ILE A 311 -1.50 -5.32 10.39
N GLN A 312 -0.51 -4.67 11.03
CA GLN A 312 -0.31 -3.24 10.87
C GLN A 312 -0.06 -2.87 9.40
N GLU A 313 0.65 -3.72 8.66
CA GLU A 313 0.90 -3.51 7.24
C GLU A 313 -0.34 -3.69 6.38
N ILE A 314 -1.17 -4.69 6.66
CA ILE A 314 -2.44 -4.90 5.96
C ILE A 314 -3.35 -3.70 6.16
N LEU A 315 -3.51 -3.25 7.41
CA LEU A 315 -4.38 -2.12 7.74
C LEU A 315 -3.85 -0.82 7.12
N ASN A 316 -2.54 -0.57 7.17
CA ASN A 316 -1.92 0.57 6.50
C ASN A 316 -2.14 0.53 4.98
N ARG A 317 -2.07 -0.64 4.36
CA ARG A 317 -2.32 -0.81 2.92
C ARG A 317 -3.78 -0.50 2.57
N ILE A 318 -4.72 -1.03 3.34
CA ILE A 318 -6.16 -0.76 3.17
C ILE A 318 -6.41 0.75 3.32
N LYS A 319 -5.93 1.36 4.40
CA LYS A 319 -6.09 2.80 4.67
C LYS A 319 -5.56 3.66 3.53
N LYS A 320 -4.33 3.38 3.08
CA LYS A 320 -3.70 4.11 1.98
C LYS A 320 -4.52 4.03 0.69
N THR A 321 -4.96 2.83 0.31
CA THR A 321 -5.74 2.65 -0.92
C THR A 321 -7.11 3.32 -0.83
N VAL A 322 -7.78 3.29 0.32
CA VAL A 322 -9.05 4.02 0.52
C VAL A 322 -8.84 5.53 0.43
N GLU A 323 -7.76 6.07 1.01
CA GLU A 323 -7.41 7.50 0.88
C GLU A 323 -7.09 7.91 -0.56
N GLU A 324 -6.36 7.06 -1.31
CA GLU A 324 -6.06 7.28 -2.73
C GLU A 324 -7.33 7.25 -3.58
N ALA A 325 -8.23 6.29 -3.34
CA ALA A 325 -9.54 6.22 -3.99
C ALA A 325 -10.37 7.48 -3.69
N LYS A 326 -10.41 7.95 -2.44
CA LYS A 326 -11.08 9.22 -2.08
C LYS A 326 -10.51 10.42 -2.83
N LYS A 327 -9.19 10.52 -2.95
CA LYS A 327 -8.54 11.60 -3.70
C LYS A 327 -8.91 11.54 -5.18
N ALA A 328 -8.94 10.35 -5.79
CA ALA A 328 -9.36 10.17 -7.17
C ALA A 328 -10.84 10.54 -7.36
N TYR A 329 -11.70 10.17 -6.41
CA TYR A 329 -13.12 10.51 -6.41
C TYR A 329 -13.35 12.03 -6.27
N TYR A 330 -12.63 12.69 -5.36
CA TYR A 330 -12.71 14.14 -5.20
C TYR A 330 -12.29 14.88 -6.49
N LYS A 331 -11.22 14.42 -7.15
CA LYS A 331 -10.79 14.94 -8.45
C LYS A 331 -11.84 14.70 -9.54
N LEU A 332 -12.52 13.55 -9.52
CA LEU A 332 -13.56 13.22 -10.49
C LEU A 332 -14.71 14.24 -10.47
N ASN A 333 -15.06 14.76 -9.28
CA ASN A 333 -16.12 15.76 -9.12
C ASN A 333 -15.70 17.20 -9.52
N LEU A 334 -14.40 17.47 -9.61
CA LEU A 334 -13.89 18.78 -10.00
C LEU A 334 -13.62 18.90 -11.51
N VAL A 335 -13.42 17.77 -12.17
CA VAL A 335 -13.00 17.71 -13.57
C VAL A 335 -14.22 17.65 -14.49
N SER A 336 -14.28 18.56 -15.46
CA SER A 336 -15.32 18.59 -16.50
C SER A 336 -14.93 17.86 -17.79
N SER A 337 -13.65 17.52 -17.96
CA SER A 337 -13.13 16.80 -19.13
C SER A 337 -13.50 15.32 -19.07
N VAL A 338 -14.25 14.84 -20.07
CA VAL A 338 -14.66 13.43 -20.19
C VAL A 338 -13.45 12.49 -20.27
N LYS A 339 -12.36 12.93 -20.91
CA LYS A 339 -11.11 12.16 -21.01
C LYS A 339 -10.48 11.96 -19.63
N GLU A 340 -10.35 13.04 -18.85
CA GLU A 340 -9.79 12.97 -17.50
C GLU A 340 -10.70 12.22 -16.53
N GLN A 341 -12.03 12.38 -16.64
CA GLN A 341 -12.99 11.56 -15.89
C GLN A 341 -12.83 10.07 -16.19
N PHE A 342 -12.58 9.70 -17.46
CA PHE A 342 -12.30 8.32 -17.82
C PHE A 342 -11.02 7.80 -17.13
N PHE A 343 -9.94 8.58 -17.14
CA PHE A 343 -8.69 8.21 -16.47
C PHE A 343 -8.86 8.01 -14.96
N LEU A 344 -9.57 8.93 -14.30
CA LEU A 344 -9.82 8.87 -12.86
C LEU A 344 -10.71 7.68 -12.49
N LYS A 345 -11.74 7.37 -13.30
CA LYS A 345 -12.54 6.15 -13.12
C LYS A 345 -11.70 4.88 -13.29
N ARG A 346 -10.79 4.86 -14.27
CA ARG A 346 -9.86 3.74 -14.46
C ARG A 346 -8.89 3.60 -13.28
N GLU A 347 -8.40 4.71 -12.73
CA GLU A 347 -7.56 4.75 -11.54
C GLU A 347 -8.29 4.19 -10.32
N LEU A 348 -9.55 4.61 -10.09
CA LEU A 348 -10.40 4.06 -9.03
C LEU A 348 -10.59 2.54 -9.14
N ILE A 349 -10.87 2.04 -10.35
CA ILE A 349 -11.00 0.60 -10.62
C ILE A 349 -9.67 -0.11 -10.37
N ALA A 350 -8.55 0.50 -10.77
CA ALA A 350 -7.22 -0.07 -10.56
C ALA A 350 -6.87 -0.18 -9.07
N GLU A 351 -7.20 0.83 -8.26
CA GLU A 351 -7.03 0.81 -6.80
C GLU A 351 -7.90 -0.27 -6.15
N GLN A 352 -9.18 -0.34 -6.51
CA GLN A 352 -10.11 -1.35 -6.01
C GLN A 352 -9.63 -2.78 -6.33
N GLU A 353 -9.30 -3.04 -7.59
CA GLU A 353 -8.83 -4.36 -8.04
C GLU A 353 -7.45 -4.70 -7.48
N GLY A 354 -6.59 -3.70 -7.30
CA GLY A 354 -5.29 -3.84 -6.64
C GLY A 354 -5.43 -4.29 -5.19
N LEU A 355 -6.32 -3.65 -4.42
CA LEU A 355 -6.59 -4.03 -3.04
C LEU A 355 -7.23 -5.42 -2.95
N LYS A 356 -8.17 -5.73 -3.85
CA LYS A 356 -8.82 -7.04 -3.92
C LYS A 356 -7.79 -8.15 -4.11
N LYS A 357 -6.88 -8.01 -5.09
CA LYS A 357 -5.81 -8.99 -5.34
C LYS A 357 -4.88 -9.14 -4.14
N TYR A 358 -4.58 -8.05 -3.46
CA TYR A 358 -3.77 -8.05 -2.25
C TYR A 358 -4.44 -8.87 -1.13
N LEU A 359 -5.69 -8.55 -0.78
CA LEU A 359 -6.42 -9.25 0.29
C LEU A 359 -6.69 -10.72 -0.06
N GLN A 360 -6.99 -11.02 -1.32
CA GLN A 360 -7.12 -12.41 -1.80
C GLN A 360 -5.83 -13.21 -1.61
N LYS A 361 -4.66 -12.59 -1.83
CA LYS A 361 -3.39 -13.26 -1.59
C LYS A 361 -3.15 -13.50 -0.10
N VAL A 362 -3.49 -12.55 0.77
CA VAL A 362 -3.42 -12.75 2.23
C VAL A 362 -4.32 -13.91 2.65
N LEU A 363 -5.56 -13.96 2.13
CA LEU A 363 -6.49 -15.05 2.39
C LEU A 363 -5.93 -16.41 1.92
N TRP A 364 -5.40 -16.45 0.71
CA TRP A 364 -4.76 -17.65 0.17
C TRP A 364 -3.59 -18.13 1.03
N LEU A 365 -2.80 -17.21 1.61
CA LEU A 365 -1.72 -17.57 2.53
C LEU A 365 -2.26 -18.19 3.82
N ALA A 366 -3.33 -17.62 4.37
CA ALA A 366 -4.00 -18.16 5.56
C ALA A 366 -4.54 -19.57 5.32
N GLU A 367 -5.21 -19.79 4.18
CA GLU A 367 -5.82 -21.08 3.83
C GLU A 367 -4.81 -22.17 3.43
N LYS A 368 -3.75 -21.81 2.69
CA LYS A 368 -2.89 -22.80 2.01
C LYS A 368 -1.50 -22.94 2.63
N LYS A 369 -1.00 -21.93 3.36
CA LYS A 369 0.40 -21.88 3.82
C LYS A 369 0.59 -21.88 5.34
N ARG A 370 -0.39 -22.29 6.16
CA ARG A 370 -0.33 -22.23 7.64
C ARG A 370 -0.03 -20.83 8.18
N PHE A 371 -0.43 -19.78 7.46
CA PHE A 371 -0.38 -18.43 7.98
C PHE A 371 -1.58 -18.22 8.91
N THR A 372 -1.35 -17.54 10.02
CA THR A 372 -2.38 -17.25 11.02
C THR A 372 -2.45 -15.76 11.28
N PHE A 373 -3.66 -15.28 11.61
CA PHE A 373 -3.84 -13.93 12.12
C PHE A 373 -3.50 -13.91 13.61
N PRO A 374 -2.75 -12.91 14.08
CA PRO A 374 -2.44 -12.74 15.50
C PRO A 374 -3.65 -12.91 16.42
N LEU A 375 -3.48 -13.61 17.53
CA LEU A 375 -4.55 -13.87 18.50
C LEU A 375 -5.23 -12.58 18.99
N LEU A 376 -4.46 -11.50 19.17
CA LEU A 376 -4.98 -10.21 19.62
C LEU A 376 -6.05 -9.63 18.68
N ALA A 377 -5.98 -10.01 17.40
CA ALA A 377 -6.81 -9.47 16.34
C ALA A 377 -7.96 -10.35 15.89
N GLN A 378 -8.03 -11.60 16.33
CA GLN A 378 -9.06 -12.55 15.91
C GLN A 378 -10.50 -12.03 16.09
N ASP A 379 -10.71 -11.13 17.06
CA ASP A 379 -12.02 -10.54 17.35
C ASP A 379 -12.48 -9.50 16.30
N PHE A 380 -11.56 -8.86 15.57
CA PHE A 380 -11.89 -7.79 14.62
C PHE A 380 -11.31 -7.99 13.22
N LEU A 381 -10.25 -8.80 13.09
CA LEU A 381 -9.62 -9.17 11.83
C LEU A 381 -9.23 -10.66 11.88
N ASN A 382 -10.08 -11.47 11.26
CA ASN A 382 -9.87 -12.90 11.08
C ASN A 382 -10.13 -13.28 9.62
N GLN A 383 -10.03 -14.57 9.32
CA GLN A 383 -10.24 -15.07 7.96
C GLN A 383 -11.63 -14.70 7.41
N ALA A 384 -12.69 -14.86 8.21
CA ALA A 384 -14.06 -14.53 7.77
C ALA A 384 -14.21 -13.03 7.46
N VAL A 385 -13.64 -12.16 8.30
CA VAL A 385 -13.64 -10.71 8.06
C VAL A 385 -12.87 -10.36 6.77
N MET A 386 -11.78 -11.07 6.47
CA MET A 386 -11.01 -10.87 5.24
C MET A 386 -11.77 -11.35 4.00
N GLU A 387 -12.49 -12.48 4.07
CA GLU A 387 -13.38 -12.96 3.01
C GLU A 387 -14.48 -11.92 2.72
N ASP A 388 -15.12 -11.43 3.78
CA ASP A 388 -16.10 -10.36 3.76
C ASP A 388 -15.59 -9.09 3.05
N LEU A 389 -14.35 -8.67 3.33
CA LEU A 389 -13.74 -7.50 2.68
C LEU A 389 -13.47 -7.76 1.19
N VAL A 390 -12.99 -8.95 0.85
CA VAL A 390 -12.76 -9.36 -0.54
C VAL A 390 -14.07 -9.42 -1.34
N ASP A 391 -15.13 -9.92 -0.72
CA ASP A 391 -16.45 -10.01 -1.34
C ASP A 391 -17.07 -8.63 -1.55
N LEU A 392 -16.95 -7.72 -0.57
CA LEU A 392 -17.32 -6.32 -0.76
C LEU A 392 -16.56 -5.69 -1.94
N LEU A 393 -15.24 -5.89 -2.02
CA LEU A 393 -14.45 -5.39 -3.16
C LEU A 393 -14.82 -6.03 -4.50
N ARG A 394 -15.46 -7.21 -4.50
CA ARG A 394 -15.94 -7.88 -5.71
C ARG A 394 -17.32 -7.35 -6.14
N THR A 395 -18.21 -7.07 -5.20
CA THR A 395 -19.60 -6.68 -5.48
C THR A 395 -19.77 -5.18 -5.66
N GLN A 396 -18.99 -4.38 -4.95
CA GLN A 396 -19.10 -2.93 -4.96
C GLN A 396 -18.47 -2.31 -6.19
N ASN A 397 -18.90 -1.10 -6.52
CA ASN A 397 -18.28 -0.26 -7.54
C ASN A 397 -17.83 1.05 -6.90
N TRP A 398 -16.52 1.23 -6.71
CA TRP A 398 -15.97 2.46 -6.12
C TRP A 398 -16.14 3.71 -6.99
N GLY A 399 -16.66 3.57 -8.20
CA GLY A 399 -17.19 4.71 -8.96
C GLY A 399 -18.45 5.33 -8.32
N ALA A 400 -19.17 4.60 -7.46
CA ALA A 400 -20.28 5.10 -6.65
C ALA A 400 -19.79 5.50 -5.25
N PRO A 401 -20.20 6.68 -4.74
CA PRO A 401 -19.73 7.17 -3.44
C PRO A 401 -20.25 6.35 -2.27
N GLU A 402 -21.46 5.80 -2.39
CA GLU A 402 -22.10 4.98 -1.36
C GLU A 402 -21.30 3.71 -1.07
N ASP A 403 -20.84 3.05 -2.12
CA ASP A 403 -20.03 1.84 -2.06
C ASP A 403 -18.66 2.08 -1.41
N LEU A 404 -17.96 3.14 -1.85
CA LEU A 404 -16.66 3.51 -1.28
C LEU A 404 -16.79 3.91 0.20
N ASN A 405 -17.83 4.67 0.56
CA ASN A 405 -18.08 5.07 1.93
C ASN A 405 -18.47 3.87 2.82
N HIS A 406 -19.25 2.92 2.30
CA HIS A 406 -19.57 1.70 3.03
C HIS A 406 -18.31 0.87 3.32
N PHE A 407 -17.43 0.70 2.33
CA PHE A 407 -16.16 0.00 2.51
C PHE A 407 -15.25 0.72 3.50
N GLU A 408 -15.17 2.05 3.42
CA GLU A 408 -14.41 2.85 4.37
C GLU A 408 -14.94 2.67 5.80
N GLN A 409 -16.25 2.76 6.02
CA GLN A 409 -16.81 2.63 7.36
C GLN A 409 -16.48 1.28 7.99
N LYS A 410 -16.56 0.20 7.20
CA LYS A 410 -16.19 -1.15 7.66
C LYS A 410 -14.69 -1.23 7.98
N THR A 411 -13.83 -0.67 7.15
CA THR A 411 -12.37 -0.71 7.38
C THR A 411 -11.92 0.22 8.51
N MET A 412 -12.55 1.37 8.69
CA MET A 412 -12.31 2.27 9.83
C MET A 412 -12.67 1.60 11.16
N ALA A 413 -13.77 0.86 11.23
CA ALA A 413 -14.12 0.11 12.45
C ALA A 413 -13.05 -0.93 12.82
N ILE A 414 -12.49 -1.61 11.81
CA ILE A 414 -11.39 -2.58 12.00
C ILE A 414 -10.12 -1.87 12.48
N ILE A 415 -9.77 -0.74 11.87
CA ILE A 415 -8.58 0.05 12.23
C ILE A 415 -8.71 0.59 13.67
N SER A 416 -9.86 1.14 14.04
CA SER A 416 -10.10 1.60 15.42
C SER A 416 -10.03 0.44 16.42
N GLY A 417 -10.57 -0.73 16.08
CA GLY A 417 -10.45 -1.94 16.90
C GLY A 417 -9.01 -2.40 17.12
N PHE A 418 -8.13 -2.18 16.14
CA PHE A 418 -6.69 -2.44 16.24
C PHE A 418 -6.00 -1.41 17.14
N ASP A 419 -6.23 -0.12 16.89
CA ASP A 419 -5.61 0.99 17.65
C ASP A 419 -5.97 0.93 19.15
N ASP A 420 -7.22 0.58 19.48
CA ASP A 420 -7.69 0.45 20.87
C ASP A 420 -6.97 -0.67 21.64
N ARG A 421 -6.56 -1.76 20.96
CA ARG A 421 -5.91 -2.92 21.60
C ARG A 421 -4.39 -2.83 21.65
N ILE A 422 -3.82 -2.00 20.79
CA ILE A 422 -2.38 -1.83 20.64
C ILE A 422 -1.90 -0.62 21.42
N ASN A 423 -2.75 0.02 22.22
CA ASN A 423 -2.32 1.03 23.17
C ASN A 423 -2.18 0.43 24.58
N PRO A 424 -0.96 0.20 25.10
CA PRO A 424 0.35 0.56 24.55
C PRO A 424 0.95 -0.48 23.58
N PRO A 425 1.76 -0.06 22.58
CA PRO A 425 2.23 -0.95 21.48
C PRO A 425 3.10 -2.12 21.93
N SER A 426 3.69 -2.02 23.12
CA SER A 426 4.45 -3.08 23.78
C SER A 426 3.65 -4.36 23.99
N VAL A 427 2.33 -4.23 24.18
CA VAL A 427 1.42 -5.38 24.39
C VAL A 427 1.27 -6.20 23.11
N TYR A 428 1.24 -5.55 21.94
CA TYR A 428 1.15 -6.24 20.66
C TYR A 428 2.39 -7.09 20.39
N TYR A 429 3.57 -6.49 20.48
CA TYR A 429 4.82 -7.19 20.20
C TYR A 429 5.13 -8.29 21.22
N SER A 430 4.84 -8.08 22.50
CA SER A 430 5.03 -9.14 23.51
C SER A 430 4.09 -10.33 23.32
N ILE A 431 2.85 -10.12 22.84
CA ILE A 431 1.91 -11.20 22.52
C ILE A 431 2.33 -11.92 21.24
N LEU A 432 2.70 -11.19 20.19
CA LEU A 432 3.22 -11.78 18.95
C LEU A 432 4.45 -12.66 19.20
N LYS A 433 5.37 -12.19 20.06
CA LYS A 433 6.56 -12.96 20.42
C LYS A 433 6.20 -14.27 21.12
N LYS A 434 5.24 -14.23 22.05
CA LYS A 434 4.73 -15.44 22.72
C LYS A 434 4.03 -16.38 21.75
N GLU A 435 3.26 -15.85 20.79
CA GLU A 435 2.57 -16.63 19.78
C GLU A 435 3.54 -17.34 18.82
N LEU A 436 4.65 -16.69 18.46
CA LEU A 436 5.72 -17.30 17.66
C LEU A 436 6.58 -18.31 18.43
N GLU A 437 6.52 -18.32 19.76
CA GLU A 437 7.26 -19.25 20.63
C GLU A 437 6.51 -20.56 20.92
N ILE A 438 5.22 -20.63 20.58
CA ILE A 438 4.38 -21.83 20.62
C ILE A 438 4.71 -22.71 19.41
#